data_AF-A0A947CPK9-F1
#
_entry.id   AF-A0A947CPK9-F1
#
_cell.length_a   1.000
_cell.length_b   1.000
_cell.length_c   1.000
_cell.angle_alpha   90.00
_cell.angle_beta   90.00
_cell.angle_gamma   90.00
#
_symmetry.space_group_name_H-M   'P 1'
#
loop_
_entity.id
_entity.type
_entity.pdbx_description
1 polymer ?
#
loop_
_entity_poly.entity_id
_entity_poly.type
_entity_poly.pdbx_seq_one_letter_code
_entity_poly.pdbx_strand_id
1 'polypeptide(L)'
;MSDSKTTAEALRGVRKAIESTIRDYRSMPFFVRPMVKRGFTRRTGRSLDDWLEHIARAIVAIERGDDVPHLGPELARLADNYRTAPERAKRGMRGQALETMKRRSLERAETVEAAIEALGAQSS
;
A
#
# COMPACT_ATOMS: atom_id res chain seq x y z
N MET A 1 -21.84 -11.50 6.46
CA MET A 1 -21.99 -10.59 5.29
C MET A 1 -21.47 -9.18 5.54
N SER A 2 -21.64 -8.61 6.75
CA SER A 2 -21.11 -7.27 7.06
C SER A 2 -19.58 -7.21 7.00
N ASP A 3 -18.90 -8.25 7.47
CA ASP A 3 -17.43 -8.23 7.62
C ASP A 3 -16.70 -8.31 6.27
N SER A 4 -17.16 -9.15 5.33
CA SER A 4 -16.61 -9.19 3.97
C SER A 4 -16.72 -7.86 3.24
N LYS A 5 -17.83 -7.12 3.44
CA LYS A 5 -18.01 -5.80 2.83
C LYS A 5 -17.02 -4.79 3.41
N THR A 6 -16.86 -4.77 4.74
CA THR A 6 -15.88 -3.93 5.44
C THR A 6 -14.45 -4.23 4.98
N THR A 7 -14.07 -5.51 4.89
CA THR A 7 -12.74 -5.92 4.42
C THR A 7 -12.50 -5.52 2.97
N ALA A 8 -13.48 -5.72 2.08
CA ALA A 8 -13.38 -5.29 0.68
C ALA A 8 -13.25 -3.76 0.56
N GLU A 9 -13.97 -2.99 1.39
CA GLU A 9 -13.85 -1.53 1.45
C GLU A 9 -12.46 -1.09 1.94
N ALA A 10 -11.90 -1.73 2.96
CA ALA A 10 -10.55 -1.46 3.43
C ALA A 10 -9.49 -1.75 2.35
N LEU A 11 -9.62 -2.87 1.63
CA LEU A 11 -8.75 -3.22 0.50
C LEU A 11 -8.87 -2.22 -0.67
N ARG A 12 -10.05 -1.65 -0.92
CA ARG A 12 -10.19 -0.53 -1.87
C ARG A 12 -9.40 0.71 -1.41
N GLY A 13 -9.32 0.95 -0.10
CA GLY A 13 -8.44 1.96 0.48
C GLY A 13 -6.97 1.71 0.12
N VAL A 14 -6.50 0.47 0.31
CA VAL A 14 -5.13 0.06 -0.07
C VAL A 14 -4.86 0.28 -1.56
N ARG A 15 -5.81 -0.10 -2.42
CA ARG A 15 -5.71 0.15 -3.87
C ARG A 15 -5.51 1.64 -4.17
N LYS A 16 -6.31 2.52 -3.57
CA LYS A 16 -6.19 3.99 -3.72
C LYS A 16 -4.83 4.51 -3.22
N ALA A 17 -4.29 3.95 -2.15
CA ALA A 17 -2.96 4.28 -1.63
C ALA A 17 -1.85 3.93 -2.65
N ILE A 18 -1.95 2.77 -3.32
CA ILE A 18 -1.03 2.34 -4.38
C ILE A 18 -1.15 3.25 -5.61
N GLU A 19 -2.37 3.56 -6.07
CA GLU A 19 -2.61 4.48 -7.19
C GLU A 19 -2.06 5.89 -6.90
N SER A 20 -2.19 6.36 -5.65
CA SER A 20 -1.57 7.60 -5.17
C SER A 20 -0.04 7.54 -5.21
N THR A 21 0.56 6.40 -4.86
CA THR A 21 2.01 6.18 -4.93
C THR A 21 2.51 6.21 -6.39
N ILE A 22 1.76 5.60 -7.32
CA ILE A 22 2.07 5.65 -8.75
C ILE A 22 2.08 7.10 -9.25
N ARG A 23 1.10 7.91 -8.84
CA ARG A 23 1.05 9.34 -9.19
C ARG A 23 2.26 10.10 -8.67
N ASP A 24 2.66 9.87 -7.42
CA ASP A 24 3.89 10.47 -6.87
C ASP A 24 5.13 10.03 -7.66
N TYR A 25 5.24 8.77 -8.08
CA TYR A 25 6.40 8.31 -8.86
C TYR A 25 6.40 8.89 -10.28
N ARG A 26 5.23 9.16 -10.86
CA ARG A 26 5.10 9.80 -12.17
C ARG A 26 5.50 11.28 -12.14
N SER A 27 5.36 11.97 -11.01
CA SER A 27 5.83 13.36 -10.88
C SER A 27 7.33 13.49 -10.63
N MET A 28 8.03 12.39 -10.30
CA MET A 28 9.48 12.41 -10.11
C MET A 28 10.24 12.55 -11.44
N PRO A 29 11.49 13.07 -11.42
CA PRO A 29 12.37 13.10 -12.58
C PRO A 29 12.58 11.70 -13.17
N PHE A 30 12.63 11.60 -14.51
CA PHE A 30 12.63 10.31 -15.21
C PHE A 30 13.76 9.37 -14.76
N PHE A 31 14.94 9.91 -14.43
CA PHE A 31 16.10 9.14 -13.97
C PHE A 31 15.98 8.63 -12.52
N VAL A 32 15.11 9.24 -11.71
CA VAL A 32 14.82 8.78 -10.33
C VAL A 32 13.81 7.62 -10.32
N ARG A 33 12.87 7.61 -11.28
CA ARG A 33 11.75 6.65 -11.32
C ARG A 33 12.19 5.18 -11.26
N PRO A 34 13.21 4.71 -12.02
CA PRO A 34 13.63 3.32 -11.96
C PRO A 34 14.15 2.92 -10.57
N MET A 35 14.88 3.80 -9.90
CA MET A 35 15.43 3.55 -8.57
C MET A 35 14.34 3.38 -7.51
N VAL A 36 13.34 4.28 -7.51
CA VAL A 36 12.24 4.19 -6.54
C VAL A 36 11.34 2.97 -6.82
N LYS A 37 11.05 2.66 -8.09
CA LYS A 37 10.27 1.46 -8.46
C LYS A 37 10.97 0.16 -8.08
N ARG A 38 12.28 0.05 -8.36
CA ARG A 38 13.08 -1.12 -7.96
C ARG A 38 13.15 -1.24 -6.43
N GLY A 39 13.36 -0.12 -5.75
CA GLY A 39 13.38 -0.05 -4.30
C GLY A 39 12.06 -0.45 -3.65
N PHE A 40 10.93 -0.04 -4.25
CA PHE A 40 9.60 -0.47 -3.82
C PHE A 40 9.45 -1.98 -3.96
N THR A 41 9.67 -2.50 -5.17
CA THR A 41 9.53 -3.93 -5.49
C THR A 41 10.38 -4.81 -4.56
N ARG A 42 11.63 -4.42 -4.30
CA ARG A 42 12.51 -5.16 -3.39
C ARG A 42 12.00 -5.25 -1.96
N ARG A 43 11.25 -4.24 -1.48
CA ARG A 43 10.77 -4.17 -0.10
C ARG A 43 9.39 -4.79 0.07
N THR A 44 8.53 -4.65 -0.94
CA THR A 44 7.14 -5.09 -0.87
C THR A 44 6.90 -6.42 -1.58
N GLY A 45 7.89 -6.92 -2.33
CA GLY A 45 7.83 -8.20 -3.04
C GLY A 45 7.14 -8.15 -4.41
N ARG A 46 6.51 -7.04 -4.78
CA ARG A 46 5.73 -6.88 -6.03
C ARG A 46 5.93 -5.49 -6.61
N SER A 47 5.82 -5.34 -7.92
CA SER A 47 5.77 -4.01 -8.54
C SER A 47 4.47 -3.30 -8.16
N LEU A 48 4.37 -1.99 -8.44
CA LEU A 48 3.14 -1.23 -8.16
C LEU A 48 1.95 -1.76 -8.97
N ASP A 49 2.17 -2.14 -10.23
CA ASP A 49 1.12 -2.65 -11.11
C ASP A 49 0.68 -4.06 -10.66
N ASP A 50 1.63 -4.92 -10.29
CA ASP A 50 1.33 -6.24 -9.71
C ASP A 50 0.56 -6.13 -8.40
N TRP A 51 0.87 -5.12 -7.58
CA TRP A 51 0.12 -4.83 -6.35
C TRP A 51 -1.33 -4.42 -6.65
N LEU A 52 -1.57 -3.58 -7.65
CA LEU A 52 -2.93 -3.20 -8.03
C LEU A 52 -3.75 -4.41 -8.47
N GLU A 53 -3.16 -5.27 -9.30
CA GLU A 53 -3.84 -6.48 -9.74
C GLU A 53 -4.08 -7.45 -8.57
N HIS A 54 -3.08 -7.63 -7.70
CA HIS A 54 -3.19 -8.50 -6.53
C HIS A 54 -4.32 -8.06 -5.59
N ILE A 55 -4.40 -6.76 -5.28
CA ILE A 55 -5.48 -6.20 -4.44
C ILE A 55 -6.84 -6.31 -5.15
N ALA A 56 -6.91 -6.07 -6.46
CA ALA A 56 -8.16 -6.21 -7.20
C ALA A 56 -8.69 -7.65 -7.16
N ARG A 57 -7.81 -8.65 -7.32
CA ARG A 57 -8.16 -10.07 -7.19
C ARG A 57 -8.60 -10.42 -5.77
N ALA A 58 -7.90 -9.90 -4.75
CA ALA A 58 -8.26 -10.11 -3.35
C ALA A 58 -9.64 -9.53 -3.01
N ILE A 59 -9.97 -8.32 -3.50
CA ILE A 59 -11.30 -7.74 -3.32
C ILE A 59 -12.39 -8.67 -3.88
N VAL A 60 -12.21 -9.17 -5.10
CA VAL A 60 -13.18 -10.08 -5.73
C VAL A 60 -13.33 -11.39 -4.95
N ALA A 61 -12.23 -11.97 -4.46
CA ALA A 61 -12.25 -13.16 -3.62
C ALA A 61 -13.03 -12.93 -2.31
N ILE A 62 -12.71 -11.84 -1.59
CA ILE A 62 -13.40 -11.47 -0.34
C ILE A 62 -14.91 -11.25 -0.55
N GLU A 63 -15.30 -10.60 -1.65
CA GLU A 63 -16.72 -10.38 -1.98
C GLU A 63 -17.46 -11.68 -2.31
N ARG A 64 -16.76 -12.70 -2.80
CA ARG A 64 -17.29 -14.05 -3.02
C ARG A 64 -17.29 -14.91 -1.76
N GLY A 65 -16.68 -14.43 -0.69
CA GLY A 65 -16.50 -15.21 0.55
C GLY A 65 -15.35 -16.20 0.48
N ASP A 66 -14.46 -16.07 -0.50
CA ASP A 66 -13.24 -16.87 -0.61
C ASP A 66 -12.19 -16.36 0.37
N ASP A 67 -11.36 -17.26 0.90
CA ASP A 67 -10.19 -16.92 1.70
C ASP A 67 -9.05 -16.39 0.82
N VAL A 68 -8.27 -15.46 1.38
CA VAL A 68 -7.11 -14.83 0.74
C VAL A 68 -5.86 -15.06 1.60
N PRO A 69 -5.37 -16.32 1.67
CA PRO A 69 -4.28 -16.67 2.56
C PRO A 69 -3.02 -15.86 2.21
N HIS A 70 -2.25 -15.52 3.24
CA HIS A 70 -1.01 -14.74 3.15
C HIS A 70 -1.15 -13.25 2.81
N LEU A 71 -2.36 -12.74 2.54
CA LEU A 71 -2.55 -11.32 2.25
C LEU A 71 -2.13 -10.42 3.43
N GLY A 72 -2.43 -10.81 4.67
CA GLY A 72 -2.04 -10.06 5.87
C GLY A 72 -0.53 -9.78 5.96
N PRO A 73 0.34 -10.81 5.94
CA PRO A 73 1.79 -10.61 5.92
C PRO A 73 2.31 -9.81 4.71
N GLU A 74 1.69 -9.95 3.53
CA GLU A 74 2.04 -9.13 2.37
C GLU A 74 1.72 -7.65 2.60
N LEU A 75 0.53 -7.35 3.12
CA LEU A 75 0.12 -5.99 3.49
C LEU A 75 1.00 -5.41 4.59
N ALA A 76 1.44 -6.20 5.57
CA ALA A 76 2.35 -5.74 6.62
C ALA A 76 3.67 -5.20 6.04
N ARG A 77 4.23 -5.87 5.01
CA ARG A 77 5.42 -5.36 4.29
C ARG A 77 5.14 -4.07 3.52
N LEU A 78 3.94 -3.94 2.94
CA LEU A 78 3.51 -2.72 2.26
C LEU A 78 3.36 -1.54 3.24
N ALA A 79 2.74 -1.77 4.40
CA ALA A 79 2.61 -0.78 5.47
C ALA A 79 3.98 -0.33 5.99
N ASP A 80 4.88 -1.27 6.28
CA ASP A 80 6.24 -0.95 6.72
C ASP A 80 6.99 -0.12 5.67
N ASN A 81 6.90 -0.49 4.39
CA ASN A 81 7.51 0.28 3.32
C ASN A 81 6.99 1.73 3.31
N TYR A 82 5.69 1.97 3.50
CA TYR A 82 5.14 3.31 3.61
C TYR A 82 5.64 4.05 4.84
N ARG A 83 5.55 3.44 6.02
CA ARG A 83 5.99 4.04 7.30
C ARG A 83 7.45 4.49 7.26
N THR A 84 8.31 3.68 6.66
CA THR A 84 9.75 3.93 6.61
C THR A 84 10.19 4.74 5.39
N ALA A 85 9.27 5.06 4.45
CA ALA A 85 9.58 5.84 3.24
C ALA A 85 10.12 7.25 3.53
N PRO A 86 9.56 8.02 4.49
CA PRO A 86 10.04 9.36 4.78
C PRO A 86 11.49 9.38 5.27
N GLU A 87 11.89 8.43 6.11
CA GLU A 87 13.28 8.35 6.60
C GLU A 87 14.29 8.20 5.46
N ARG A 88 13.92 7.46 4.41
CA ARG A 88 14.75 7.33 3.21
C ARG A 88 14.74 8.60 2.36
N ALA A 89 13.58 9.24 2.26
CA ALA A 89 13.42 10.47 1.50
C ALA A 89 14.12 11.68 2.14
N LYS A 90 14.32 11.68 3.47
CA LYS A 90 15.04 12.74 4.20
C LYS A 90 16.42 13.05 3.64
N ARG A 91 17.10 12.14 2.94
CA ARG A 91 18.41 12.45 2.35
C ARG A 91 18.32 13.36 1.11
N GLY A 92 17.19 13.34 0.39
CA GLY A 92 16.98 14.10 -0.84
C GLY A 92 15.83 15.11 -0.82
N MET A 93 15.07 15.19 0.29
CA MET A 93 13.93 16.11 0.44
C MET A 93 14.07 16.94 1.71
N ARG A 94 13.57 18.19 1.66
CA ARG A 94 13.61 19.18 2.75
C ARG A 94 12.31 19.97 2.81
N GLY A 95 12.11 20.67 3.94
CA GLY A 95 11.00 21.62 4.13
C GLY A 95 9.62 21.01 3.91
N GLN A 96 8.71 21.82 3.36
CA GLN A 96 7.30 21.47 3.17
C GLN A 96 7.08 20.22 2.30
N ALA A 97 7.99 19.96 1.34
CA ALA A 97 7.92 18.78 0.49
C ALA A 97 8.12 17.48 1.30
N LEU A 98 9.06 17.50 2.25
CA LEU A 98 9.30 16.37 3.16
C LEU A 98 8.12 16.17 4.12
N GLU A 99 7.56 17.24 4.69
CA GLU A 99 6.41 17.14 5.59
C GLU A 99 5.15 16.62 4.87
N THR A 100 4.91 17.08 3.63
CA THR A 100 3.83 16.56 2.80
C THR A 100 4.01 15.07 2.51
N MET A 101 5.24 14.64 2.18
CA MET A 101 5.54 13.23 1.96
C MET A 101 5.38 12.38 3.23
N LYS A 102 5.82 12.89 4.39
CA LYS A 102 5.62 12.21 5.68
C LYS A 102 4.15 11.95 5.95
N ARG A 103 3.31 12.99 5.89
CA ARG A 103 1.86 12.87 6.09
C ARG A 103 1.24 11.83 5.16
N ARG A 104 1.48 11.96 3.86
CA ARG A 104 0.95 11.00 2.86
C ARG A 104 1.45 9.57 3.10
N SER A 105 2.68 9.41 3.54
CA SER A 105 3.24 8.07 3.80
C SER A 105 2.62 7.45 5.05
N LEU A 106 2.36 8.24 6.09
CA LEU A 106 1.69 7.78 7.29
C LEU A 106 0.23 7.40 7.00
N GLU A 107 -0.53 8.27 6.32
CA GLU A 107 -1.93 7.99 5.92
C GLU A 107 -2.05 6.68 5.12
N ARG A 108 -1.08 6.40 4.24
CA ARG A 108 -1.02 5.15 3.48
C ARG A 108 -0.72 3.95 4.36
N ALA A 109 0.20 4.08 5.32
CA ALA A 109 0.50 3.01 6.26
C ALA A 109 -0.74 2.68 7.11
N GLU A 110 -1.40 3.68 7.69
CA GLU A 110 -2.63 3.54 8.47
C GLU A 110 -3.75 2.88 7.65
N THR A 111 -3.91 3.27 6.38
CA THR A 111 -4.87 2.64 5.46
C THR A 111 -4.59 1.15 5.27
N VAL A 112 -3.32 0.76 5.16
CA VAL A 112 -2.94 -0.66 5.00
C VAL A 112 -3.12 -1.43 6.31
N GLU A 113 -2.83 -0.81 7.45
CA GLU A 113 -3.04 -1.42 8.78
C GLU A 113 -4.50 -1.67 9.07
N ALA A 114 -5.39 -0.73 8.76
CA ALA A 114 -6.84 -0.92 8.87
C ALA A 114 -7.33 -2.09 8.01
N ALA A 115 -6.73 -2.32 6.84
CA ALA A 115 -7.05 -3.49 6.01
C ALA A 115 -6.56 -4.80 6.61
N ILE A 116 -5.41 -4.81 7.30
CA ILE A 116 -4.90 -5.98 8.01
C ILE A 116 -5.84 -6.33 9.19
N GLU A 117 -6.28 -5.33 9.95
CA GLU A 117 -7.22 -5.51 11.05
C GLU A 117 -8.56 -6.08 10.56
N ALA A 118 -9.11 -5.53 9.47
CA ALA A 118 -10.34 -6.02 8.87
C ALA A 118 -10.23 -7.47 8.37
N LEU A 119 -9.07 -7.86 7.80
CA LEU A 119 -8.80 -9.25 7.41
C LEU A 119 -8.75 -10.20 8.61
N GLY A 120 -8.12 -9.79 9.72
CA GLY A 120 -8.07 -10.58 10.95
C GLY A 120 -9.44 -10.77 11.59
N ALA A 121 -10.28 -9.72 11.58
CA ALA A 121 -11.64 -9.79 12.10
C ALA A 121 -12.57 -10.71 11.28
N GLN A 122 -12.31 -10.86 9.97
CA GLN A 122 -13.06 -11.77 9.11
C GLN A 122 -12.70 -13.25 9.31
N SER A 123 -11.47 -13.52 9.78
CA SER A 123 -10.96 -14.88 9.98
C SER A 123 -11.28 -15.43 11.39
N SER A 124 -11.90 -14.62 12.24
CA SER A 124 -12.28 -14.93 13.63
C SER A 124 -13.76 -15.28 13.73
#